data_AF-A0A932UCK3-F1
#
_entry.id   AF-A0A932UCK3-F1
#
_cell.length_a   1.000
_cell.length_b   1.000
_cell.length_c   1.000
_cell.angle_alpha   90.00
_cell.angle_beta   90.00
_cell.angle_gamma   90.00
#
_symmetry.space_group_name_H-M   'P 1'
#
loop_
_entity.id
_entity.type
_entity.pdbx_description
1 polymer ?
#
loop_
_entity_poly.entity_id
_entity_poly.type
_entity_poly.pdbx_seq_one_letter_code
_entity_poly.pdbx_strand_id
1 'polypeptide(L)'
;MGSSDQPVPRGARNGGHKVPWRRDPLILARLLDVERRHFLGEPNTTIAAALDVDEGTIRNDLKRLNELWVERVRASQEEIRSRKLAELEDIARRAVRAAEFDQHCERAVLFGEDEEGNQLTVERDIKGTASFRGQKAQALNVARQARMDQAKILGAVVDKVAPTDADGNTMDIATLMQRARENRERREREAAGPQS
;
A
#
# COMPACT_ATOMS: atom_id res chain seq x y z
N MET A 1 -13.68 -73.48 -28.74
CA MET A 1 -13.40 -73.43 -27.28
C MET A 1 -11.89 -73.18 -27.15
N GLY A 2 -11.36 -72.10 -26.59
CA GLY A 2 -11.98 -70.99 -25.88
C GLY A 2 -11.14 -69.72 -26.05
N SER A 3 -11.82 -68.58 -25.93
CA SER A 3 -11.26 -67.23 -25.89
C SER A 3 -10.21 -67.09 -24.80
N SER A 4 -9.05 -66.58 -25.14
CA SER A 4 -8.12 -65.98 -24.17
C SER A 4 -8.45 -64.50 -24.05
N ASP A 5 -9.41 -64.21 -23.17
CA ASP A 5 -9.79 -62.85 -22.77
C ASP A 5 -8.81 -62.39 -21.69
N GLN A 6 -7.83 -61.58 -22.06
CA GLN A 6 -6.89 -60.94 -21.13
C GLN A 6 -7.35 -59.49 -20.89
N PRO A 7 -7.66 -59.09 -19.63
CA PRO A 7 -8.04 -57.72 -19.36
C PRO A 7 -6.80 -56.81 -19.39
N VAL A 8 -6.82 -55.81 -20.26
CA VAL A 8 -5.83 -54.73 -20.30
C VAL A 8 -5.96 -53.90 -19.01
N PRO A 9 -4.91 -53.71 -18.21
CA PRO A 9 -5.03 -52.97 -16.96
C PRO A 9 -5.25 -51.47 -17.24
N ARG A 10 -6.45 -50.99 -16.89
CA ARG A 10 -6.77 -49.56 -16.81
C ARG A 10 -6.02 -48.95 -15.62
N GLY A 11 -5.25 -47.89 -15.90
CA GLY A 11 -4.99 -46.84 -14.91
C GLY A 11 -3.56 -46.77 -14.37
N ALA A 12 -2.58 -46.54 -15.24
CA ALA A 12 -1.39 -45.81 -14.81
C ALA A 12 -1.81 -44.35 -14.52
N ARG A 13 -2.16 -44.05 -13.26
CA ARG A 13 -2.25 -42.67 -12.77
C ARG A 13 -0.83 -42.11 -12.78
N ASN A 14 -0.43 -41.55 -13.91
CA ASN A 14 0.80 -40.78 -14.01
C ASN A 14 0.67 -39.54 -13.10
N GLY A 15 1.19 -39.67 -11.88
CA GLY A 15 1.43 -38.58 -10.94
C GLY A 15 2.56 -37.69 -11.44
N GLY A 16 2.42 -37.14 -12.65
CA GLY A 16 3.31 -36.10 -13.14
C GLY A 16 3.13 -34.88 -12.24
N HIS A 17 4.18 -34.53 -11.51
CA HIS A 17 4.25 -33.24 -10.81
C HIS A 17 3.97 -32.14 -11.83
N LYS A 18 2.74 -31.62 -11.85
CA LYS A 18 2.38 -30.52 -12.74
C LYS A 18 3.28 -29.36 -12.36
N VAL A 19 4.12 -28.94 -13.31
CA VAL A 19 4.96 -27.76 -13.14
C VAL A 19 4.04 -26.60 -12.72
N PRO A 20 4.35 -25.88 -11.63
CA PRO A 20 3.56 -24.71 -11.24
C PRO A 20 3.45 -23.76 -12.43
N TRP A 21 2.23 -23.28 -12.73
CA TRP A 21 1.96 -22.51 -13.95
C TRP A 21 2.86 -21.28 -14.13
N ARG A 22 3.38 -20.72 -13.02
CA ARG A 22 4.35 -19.62 -12.99
C ARG A 22 5.72 -19.95 -13.59
N ARG A 23 6.02 -21.24 -13.76
CA ARG A 23 7.27 -21.75 -14.34
C ARG A 23 7.05 -22.43 -15.69
N ASP A 24 5.81 -22.43 -16.18
CA ASP A 24 5.47 -23.00 -17.47
C ASP A 24 5.58 -21.91 -18.56
N PRO A 25 6.61 -21.96 -19.43
CA PRO A 25 6.82 -20.93 -20.44
C PRO A 25 5.70 -20.86 -21.47
N LEU A 26 4.98 -21.96 -21.73
CA LEU A 26 3.88 -21.99 -22.69
C LEU A 26 2.65 -21.27 -22.12
N ILE A 27 2.38 -21.48 -20.84
CA ILE A 27 1.31 -20.72 -20.15
C ILE A 27 1.68 -19.25 -20.11
N LEU A 28 2.91 -18.89 -19.72
CA LEU A 28 3.34 -17.49 -19.64
C LEU A 28 3.26 -16.76 -20.98
N ALA A 29 3.68 -17.40 -22.08
CA ALA A 29 3.54 -16.83 -23.42
C ALA A 29 2.07 -16.60 -23.77
N ARG A 30 1.21 -17.60 -23.51
CA ARG A 30 -0.23 -17.51 -23.79
C ARG A 30 -0.92 -16.41 -22.98
N LEU A 31 -0.52 -16.19 -21.73
CA LEU A 31 -1.12 -15.14 -20.88
C LEU A 31 -1.01 -13.74 -21.52
N LEU A 32 0.09 -13.44 -22.23
CA LEU A 32 0.27 -12.16 -22.91
C LEU A 32 -0.75 -11.95 -24.04
N ASP A 33 -1.05 -13.00 -24.79
CA ASP A 33 -2.04 -12.94 -25.87
C ASP A 33 -3.47 -12.88 -25.33
N VAL A 34 -3.76 -13.64 -24.25
CA VAL A 34 -5.04 -13.57 -23.54
C VAL A 34 -5.28 -12.17 -22.97
N GLU A 35 -4.27 -11.58 -22.32
CA GLU A 35 -4.34 -10.23 -21.76
C GLU A 35 -4.69 -9.20 -22.85
N ARG A 36 -3.95 -9.19 -23.96
CA ARG A 36 -4.16 -8.25 -25.06
C ARG A 36 -5.58 -8.34 -25.62
N ARG A 37 -6.06 -9.54 -25.91
CA ARG A 37 -7.40 -9.76 -26.49
C ARG A 37 -8.52 -9.44 -25.52
N HIS A 38 -8.33 -9.78 -24.24
CA HIS A 38 -9.28 -9.44 -23.19
C HIS A 38 -9.44 -7.92 -23.04
N PHE A 39 -8.34 -7.17 -23.13
CA PHE A 39 -8.38 -5.70 -23.13
C PHE A 39 -9.05 -5.08 -24.36
N LEU A 40 -9.05 -5.79 -25.50
CA LEU A 40 -9.81 -5.40 -26.69
C LEU A 40 -11.31 -5.70 -26.56
N GLY A 41 -11.73 -6.31 -25.45
CA GLY A 41 -13.13 -6.68 -25.21
C GLY A 41 -13.57 -7.95 -25.95
N GLU A 42 -12.65 -8.77 -26.45
CA GLU A 42 -13.01 -10.04 -27.09
C GLU A 42 -13.65 -10.99 -26.06
N PRO A 43 -14.76 -11.70 -26.42
CA PRO A 43 -15.36 -12.68 -25.52
C PRO A 43 -14.47 -13.91 -25.39
N ASN A 44 -14.54 -14.60 -24.24
CA ASN A 44 -13.67 -15.75 -23.93
C ASN A 44 -13.69 -16.85 -24.99
N THR A 45 -14.84 -17.06 -25.64
CA THR A 45 -15.01 -18.05 -26.71
C THR A 45 -14.21 -17.68 -27.96
N THR A 46 -14.14 -16.40 -28.32
CA THR A 46 -13.31 -15.90 -29.42
C THR A 46 -11.83 -16.01 -29.11
N ILE A 47 -11.43 -15.66 -27.88
CA ILE A 47 -10.04 -15.81 -27.42
C ILE A 47 -9.61 -17.29 -27.45
N ALA A 48 -10.48 -18.18 -26.95
CA ALA A 48 -10.28 -19.63 -26.92
C ALA A 48 -10.08 -20.19 -28.34
N ALA A 49 -10.97 -19.84 -29.28
CA ALA A 49 -10.88 -20.26 -30.67
C ALA A 49 -9.60 -19.74 -31.34
N ALA A 50 -9.19 -18.49 -31.05
CA ALA A 50 -8.01 -17.89 -31.66
C ALA A 50 -6.68 -18.48 -31.14
N LEU A 51 -6.68 -19.05 -29.94
CA LEU A 51 -5.50 -19.64 -29.30
C LEU A 51 -5.50 -21.17 -29.31
N ASP A 52 -6.51 -21.79 -29.94
CA ASP A 52 -6.72 -23.24 -30.00
C ASP A 52 -6.71 -23.91 -28.61
N VAL A 53 -7.47 -23.33 -27.68
CA VAL A 53 -7.62 -23.85 -26.31
C VAL A 53 -9.07 -23.83 -25.85
N ASP A 54 -9.40 -24.61 -24.82
CA ASP A 54 -10.73 -24.59 -24.23
C ASP A 54 -11.05 -23.25 -23.53
N GLU A 55 -12.32 -22.85 -23.54
CA GLU A 55 -12.80 -21.67 -22.80
C GLU A 55 -12.50 -21.76 -21.30
N GLY A 56 -12.50 -22.97 -20.73
CA GLY A 56 -12.10 -23.21 -19.35
C GLY A 56 -10.64 -22.83 -19.08
N THR A 57 -9.77 -23.02 -20.05
CA THR A 57 -8.35 -22.62 -19.98
C THR A 57 -8.24 -21.10 -19.98
N ILE A 58 -8.98 -20.40 -20.85
CA ILE A 58 -9.01 -18.93 -20.86
C ILE A 58 -9.50 -18.36 -19.53
N ARG A 59 -10.56 -18.92 -18.94
CA ARG A 59 -11.04 -18.49 -17.61
C ARG A 59 -9.99 -18.66 -16.52
N ASN A 60 -9.21 -19.75 -16.56
CA ASN A 60 -8.12 -19.96 -15.61
C ASN A 60 -6.94 -19.00 -15.88
N ASP A 61 -6.65 -18.71 -17.13
CA ASP A 61 -5.60 -17.77 -17.53
C ASP A 61 -5.94 -16.33 -17.12
N LEU A 62 -7.20 -15.91 -17.23
CA LEU A 62 -7.67 -14.62 -16.69
C LEU A 62 -7.54 -14.54 -15.16
N LYS A 63 -7.81 -15.63 -14.43
CA LYS A 63 -7.57 -15.68 -12.97
C LYS A 63 -6.09 -15.51 -12.64
N ARG A 64 -5.20 -16.18 -13.39
CA ARG A 64 -3.75 -16.07 -13.24
C ARG A 64 -3.26 -14.66 -13.55
N LEU A 65 -3.77 -14.03 -14.60
CA LEU A 65 -3.49 -12.63 -14.92
C LEU A 65 -3.89 -11.70 -13.78
N ASN A 66 -5.09 -11.89 -13.21
CA ASN A 66 -5.53 -11.13 -12.05
C ASN A 66 -4.61 -11.34 -10.83
N GLU A 67 -4.18 -12.59 -10.56
CA GLU A 67 -3.19 -12.87 -9.51
C GLU A 67 -1.87 -12.11 -9.76
N LEU A 68 -1.35 -12.12 -10.99
CA LEU A 68 -0.12 -11.38 -11.35
C LEU A 68 -0.28 -9.88 -11.21
N TRP A 69 -1.43 -9.32 -11.59
CA TRP A 69 -1.70 -7.90 -11.44
C TRP A 69 -1.82 -7.50 -9.98
N VAL A 70 -2.51 -8.27 -9.16
CA VAL A 70 -2.59 -8.03 -7.71
C VAL A 70 -1.19 -8.05 -7.10
N GLU A 71 -0.34 -9.00 -7.47
CA GLU A 71 1.05 -9.06 -7.02
C GLU A 71 1.86 -7.85 -7.49
N ARG A 72 1.76 -7.48 -8.77
CA ARG A 72 2.48 -6.33 -9.33
C ARG A 72 2.04 -5.01 -8.69
N VAL A 73 0.74 -4.83 -8.47
CA VAL A 73 0.17 -3.65 -7.80
C VAL A 73 0.58 -3.62 -6.32
N ARG A 74 0.61 -4.76 -5.63
CA ARG A 74 1.10 -4.82 -4.25
C ARG A 74 2.59 -4.49 -4.16
N ALA A 75 3.40 -5.05 -5.06
CA ALA A 75 4.83 -4.75 -5.14
C ALA A 75 5.05 -3.25 -5.40
N SER A 76 4.32 -2.65 -6.35
CA SER A 76 4.44 -1.22 -6.63
C SER A 76 3.97 -0.35 -5.47
N GLN A 77 2.91 -0.73 -4.76
CA GLN A 77 2.48 -0.03 -3.55
C GLN A 77 3.54 -0.09 -2.45
N GLU A 78 4.17 -1.25 -2.25
CA GLU A 78 5.21 -1.41 -1.24
C GLU A 78 6.48 -0.62 -1.57
N GLU A 79 6.86 -0.58 -2.85
CA GLU A 79 7.95 0.27 -3.35
C GLU A 79 7.64 1.76 -3.13
N ILE A 80 6.43 2.19 -3.45
CA ILE A 80 5.99 3.58 -3.23
C ILE A 80 6.03 3.91 -1.73
N ARG A 81 5.52 3.03 -0.86
CA ARG A 81 5.56 3.22 0.59
C ARG A 81 6.99 3.31 1.10
N SER A 82 7.86 2.39 0.69
CA SER A 82 9.27 2.36 1.10
C SER A 82 10.01 3.64 0.73
N ARG A 83 9.82 4.12 -0.51
CA ARG A 83 10.37 5.40 -0.96
C ARG A 83 9.87 6.58 -0.12
N LYS A 84 8.56 6.62 0.17
CA LYS A 84 7.98 7.69 0.99
C LYS A 84 8.45 7.66 2.44
N LEU A 85 8.62 6.48 3.03
CA LEU A 85 9.20 6.35 4.36
C LEU A 85 10.64 6.87 4.42
N ALA A 86 11.45 6.56 3.39
CA ALA A 86 12.82 7.05 3.29
C ALA A 86 12.88 8.58 3.13
N GLU A 87 12.02 9.16 2.29
CA GLU A 87 11.89 10.61 2.12
C GLU A 87 11.52 11.30 3.45
N LEU A 88 10.52 10.77 4.17
CA LEU A 88 10.10 11.34 5.46
C LEU A 88 11.18 11.19 6.54
N GLU A 89 11.94 10.10 6.54
CA GLU A 89 13.05 9.88 7.49
C GLU A 89 14.17 10.90 7.25
N ASP A 90 14.48 11.18 5.99
CA ASP A 90 15.45 12.21 5.63
C ASP A 90 14.97 13.61 6.03
N ILE A 91 13.70 13.94 5.77
CA ILE A 91 13.09 15.21 6.22
C ILE A 91 13.18 15.34 7.74
N ALA A 92 12.81 14.30 8.50
CA ALA A 92 12.89 14.32 9.96
C ALA A 92 14.33 14.54 10.45
N ARG A 93 15.31 13.84 9.87
CA ARG A 93 16.74 14.00 10.22
C ARG A 93 17.28 15.39 9.88
N ARG A 94 16.90 15.98 8.75
CA ARG A 94 17.30 17.34 8.38
C ARG A 94 16.68 18.38 9.31
N ALA A 95 15.41 18.19 9.67
CA ALA A 95 14.70 19.09 10.56
C ALA A 95 15.26 19.06 12.00
N VAL A 96 15.63 17.88 12.51
CA VAL A 96 16.32 17.77 13.82
C VAL A 96 17.68 18.46 13.78
N ARG A 97 18.50 18.22 12.75
CA ARG A 97 19.80 18.90 12.60
C ARG A 97 19.69 20.42 12.50
N ALA A 98 18.65 20.93 11.83
CA ALA A 98 18.40 22.37 11.79
C ALA A 98 18.03 22.93 13.18
N ALA A 99 17.25 22.19 13.97
CA ALA A 99 16.91 22.57 15.33
C ALA A 99 18.12 22.56 16.29
N GLU A 100 19.02 21.58 16.12
CA GLU A 100 20.29 21.50 16.85
C GLU A 100 21.22 22.66 16.50
N PHE A 101 21.34 22.99 15.21
CA PHE A 101 22.08 24.16 14.76
C PHE A 101 21.55 25.46 15.37
N ASP A 102 20.23 25.67 15.32
CA ASP A 102 19.62 26.85 15.92
C ASP A 102 19.87 26.92 17.43
N GLN A 103 19.79 25.79 18.14
CA GLN A 103 20.12 25.71 19.57
C GLN A 103 21.57 26.12 19.86
N HIS A 104 22.50 25.67 19.03
CA HIS A 104 23.90 26.02 19.15
C HIS A 104 24.12 27.52 18.93
N CYS A 105 23.50 28.11 17.91
CA CYS A 105 23.55 29.55 17.67
C CYS A 105 22.91 30.37 18.81
N GLU A 106 21.77 29.93 19.33
CA GLU A 106 21.11 30.55 20.49
C GLU A 106 22.04 30.56 21.71
N ARG A 107 22.70 29.43 22.01
CA ARG A 107 23.67 29.34 23.12
C ARG A 107 24.88 30.23 22.90
N ALA A 108 25.43 30.25 21.69
CA ALA A 108 26.56 31.11 21.37
C ALA A 108 26.22 32.58 21.60
N VAL A 109 25.05 33.05 21.14
CA VAL A 109 24.64 34.45 21.31
C VAL A 109 24.36 34.80 22.78
N LEU A 110 23.70 33.92 23.53
CA LEU A 110 23.29 34.19 24.92
C LEU A 110 24.44 34.07 25.91
N PHE A 111 25.30 33.07 25.74
CA PHE A 111 26.31 32.68 26.74
C PHE A 111 27.74 32.85 26.23
N GLY A 112 27.95 32.96 24.92
CA GLY A 112 29.30 32.94 24.35
C GLY A 112 29.94 31.56 24.37
N GLU A 113 29.11 30.51 24.36
CA GLU A 113 29.53 29.11 24.55
C GLU A 113 28.78 28.18 23.59
N ASP A 114 29.38 27.03 23.26
CA ASP A 114 28.70 25.92 22.58
C ASP A 114 27.90 25.02 23.55
N GLU A 115 27.45 23.85 23.07
CA GLU A 115 26.73 22.86 23.88
C GLU A 115 27.60 22.14 24.91
N GLU A 116 28.92 22.06 24.68
CA GLU A 116 29.90 21.42 25.54
C GLU A 116 30.51 22.41 26.56
N GLY A 117 30.18 23.69 26.46
CA GLY A 117 30.71 24.76 27.30
C GLY A 117 32.02 25.35 26.78
N ASN A 118 32.41 25.04 25.54
CA ASN A 118 33.57 25.66 24.92
C ASN A 118 33.22 27.10 24.51
N GLN A 119 34.15 28.01 24.72
CA GLN A 119 33.92 29.43 24.48
C GLN A 119 33.91 29.73 22.97
N LEU A 120 32.84 30.34 22.49
CA LEU A 120 32.65 30.72 21.10
C LEU A 120 32.79 32.23 20.94
N THR A 121 33.45 32.64 19.86
CA THR A 121 33.54 34.06 19.50
C THR A 121 32.30 34.45 18.71
N VAL A 122 31.47 35.33 19.29
CA VAL A 122 30.31 35.91 18.60
C VAL A 122 30.64 37.33 18.19
N GLU A 123 30.47 37.63 16.90
CA GLU A 123 30.59 38.99 16.39
C GLU A 123 29.46 39.84 16.99
N ARG A 124 29.85 40.93 17.67
CA ARG A 124 28.94 41.85 18.33
C ARG A 124 28.96 43.18 17.56
N ASP A 125 27.81 43.84 17.52
CA ASP A 125 27.71 45.15 16.92
C ASP A 125 28.48 46.22 17.72
N ILE A 126 28.51 47.45 17.21
CA ILE A 126 29.19 48.60 17.84
C ILE A 126 28.65 48.87 19.27
N LYS A 127 27.44 48.40 19.59
CA LYS A 127 26.81 48.51 20.91
C LYS A 127 27.09 47.30 21.81
N GLY A 128 27.89 46.34 21.37
CA GLY A 128 28.21 45.11 22.10
C GLY A 128 27.09 44.07 22.11
N THR A 129 26.05 44.26 21.30
CA THR A 129 24.89 43.36 21.21
C THR A 129 25.09 42.34 20.09
N ALA A 130 24.56 41.14 20.31
CA ALA A 130 24.41 40.11 19.28
C ALA A 130 22.98 39.59 19.37
N SER A 131 22.39 39.25 18.22
CA SER A 131 21.04 38.69 18.17
C SER A 131 20.98 37.56 17.16
N PHE A 132 20.26 36.50 17.51
CA PHE A 132 19.98 35.38 16.63
C PHE A 132 18.47 35.11 16.66
N ARG A 133 17.90 34.89 15.49
CA ARG A 133 16.47 34.55 15.33
C ARG A 133 16.36 33.19 14.66
N GLY A 134 16.34 32.15 15.49
CA GLY A 134 16.16 30.77 15.04
C GLY A 134 14.72 30.44 14.64
N GLN A 135 14.57 29.34 13.90
CA GLN A 135 13.30 28.69 13.58
C GLN A 135 13.19 27.30 14.25
N LYS A 136 13.94 27.06 15.32
CA LYS A 136 14.00 25.80 16.08
C LYS A 136 12.65 25.14 16.31
N ALA A 137 11.65 25.90 16.79
CA ALA A 137 10.31 25.39 17.04
C ALA A 137 9.61 24.89 15.76
N GLN A 138 9.78 25.61 14.65
CA GLN A 138 9.25 25.23 13.35
C GLN A 138 9.95 23.96 12.84
N ALA A 139 11.28 23.88 12.96
CA ALA A 139 12.05 22.70 12.57
C ALA A 139 11.61 21.45 13.35
N LEU A 140 11.43 21.56 14.67
CA LEU A 140 10.93 20.44 15.50
C LEU A 140 9.49 20.04 15.13
N ASN A 141 8.63 20.99 14.77
CA ASN A 141 7.28 20.68 14.29
C ASN A 141 7.30 19.92 12.96
N VAL A 142 8.19 20.28 12.03
CA VAL A 142 8.39 19.54 10.78
C VAL A 142 8.87 18.12 11.06
N ALA A 143 9.84 17.93 11.96
CA ALA A 143 10.31 16.60 12.36
C ALA A 143 9.18 15.75 12.96
N ARG A 144 8.36 16.34 13.84
CA ARG A 144 7.20 15.67 14.44
C ARG A 144 6.17 15.26 13.38
N GLN A 145 5.85 16.15 12.44
CA GLN A 145 4.90 15.86 11.38
C GLN A 145 5.40 14.74 10.47
N ALA A 146 6.67 14.78 10.07
CA ALA A 146 7.27 13.72 9.26
C ALA A 146 7.19 12.35 9.95
N ARG A 147 7.46 12.29 11.26
CA ARG A 147 7.30 11.07 12.07
C ARG A 147 5.85 10.59 12.15
N MET A 148 4.90 11.53 12.28
CA MET A 148 3.48 11.21 12.28
C MET A 148 3.05 10.62 10.94
N ASP A 149 3.48 11.21 9.82
CA ASP A 149 3.14 10.73 8.49
C ASP A 149 3.77 9.35 8.19
N GLN A 150 4.97 9.08 8.71
CA GLN A 150 5.54 7.72 8.69
C GLN A 150 4.64 6.73 9.42
N ALA A 151 4.18 7.08 10.63
CA ALA A 151 3.31 6.22 11.43
C ALA A 151 1.97 5.94 10.74
N LYS A 152 1.43 6.92 9.99
CA LYS A 152 0.23 6.75 9.15
C LYS A 152 0.47 5.78 8.00
N ILE A 153 1.59 5.93 7.27
CA ILE A 153 1.94 5.03 6.16
C ILE A 153 2.12 3.58 6.64
N LEU A 154 2.71 3.40 7.83
CA LEU A 154 2.90 2.09 8.46
C LEU A 154 1.60 1.51 9.06
N GLY A 155 0.51 2.28 9.09
CA GLY A 155 -0.76 1.86 9.72
C GLY A 155 -0.70 1.79 11.25
N ALA A 156 0.37 2.30 11.88
CA ALA A 156 0.49 2.38 13.34
C ALA A 156 -0.43 3.47 13.92
N VAL A 157 -0.73 4.50 13.12
CA VAL A 157 -1.69 5.55 13.44
C VAL A 157 -2.75 5.57 12.35
N VAL A 158 -4.02 5.41 12.76
CA VAL A 158 -5.16 5.58 11.87
C VAL A 158 -5.75 6.95 12.15
N ASP A 159 -5.73 7.83 11.15
CA ASP A 159 -6.45 9.08 11.25
C ASP A 159 -7.94 8.78 11.43
N LYS A 160 -8.56 9.41 12.42
CA LYS A 160 -10.02 9.41 12.52
C LYS A 160 -10.56 10.28 11.40
N VAL A 161 -10.75 9.68 10.24
CA VAL A 161 -11.45 10.33 9.12
C VAL A 161 -12.92 10.42 9.50
N ALA A 162 -13.48 11.63 9.46
CA ALA A 162 -14.91 11.80 9.65
C ALA A 162 -15.64 11.02 8.56
N PRO A 163 -16.69 10.24 8.90
CA PRO A 163 -17.42 9.48 7.91
C PRO A 163 -17.94 10.41 6.81
N THR A 164 -17.70 10.06 5.55
CA THR A 164 -18.20 10.82 4.41
C THR A 164 -19.37 10.11 3.74
N ASP A 165 -20.25 10.88 3.10
CA ASP A 165 -21.29 10.36 2.22
C ASP A 165 -20.70 9.92 0.86
N ALA A 166 -21.57 9.44 -0.04
CA ALA A 166 -21.15 8.97 -1.37
C ALA A 166 -20.61 10.11 -2.25
N ASP A 167 -20.93 11.36 -1.92
CA ASP A 167 -20.52 12.56 -2.62
C ASP A 167 -19.25 13.19 -1.99
N GLY A 168 -18.72 12.59 -0.93
CA GLY A 168 -17.50 13.02 -0.25
C GLY A 168 -17.70 14.09 0.83
N ASN A 169 -18.94 14.45 1.17
CA ASN A 169 -19.23 15.41 2.22
C ASN A 169 -19.15 14.76 3.59
N THR A 170 -18.67 15.51 4.59
CA THR A 170 -18.64 15.05 5.98
C THR A 170 -20.06 14.82 6.49
N MET A 171 -20.35 13.60 6.93
CA MET A 171 -21.64 13.27 7.52
C MET A 171 -21.79 13.92 8.89
N ASP A 172 -22.94 14.52 9.13
CA ASP A 172 -23.28 14.99 10.47
C ASP A 172 -23.64 13.82 11.41
N ILE A 173 -23.69 14.13 12.71
CA ILE A 173 -23.95 13.12 13.76
C ILE A 173 -25.35 12.50 13.58
N ALA A 174 -26.33 13.28 13.13
CA ALA A 174 -27.71 12.81 12.96
C ALA A 174 -27.81 11.74 11.86
N THR A 175 -27.17 12.00 10.71
CA THR A 175 -27.13 11.11 9.55
C THR A 175 -26.37 9.83 9.89
N LEU A 176 -25.30 9.92 10.70
CA LEU A 176 -24.58 8.76 11.19
C LEU A 176 -25.43 7.87 12.10
N MET A 177 -26.18 8.47 13.02
CA MET A 177 -27.09 7.72 13.89
C MET A 177 -28.22 7.05 13.11
N GLN A 178 -28.73 7.72 12.07
CA GLN A 178 -29.78 7.17 11.21
C GLN A 178 -29.28 5.96 10.41
N ARG A 179 -28.12 6.06 9.75
CA ARG A 179 -27.49 4.90 9.08
C ARG A 179 -27.18 3.75 10.04
N ALA A 180 -26.76 4.06 11.27
CA ALA A 180 -26.51 3.03 12.27
C ALA A 180 -27.79 2.28 12.65
N ARG A 181 -28.93 2.96 12.78
CA ARG A 181 -30.23 2.34 13.00
C ARG A 181 -30.67 1.49 11.81
N GLU A 182 -30.60 2.03 10.59
CA GLU A 182 -30.98 1.30 9.37
C GLU A 182 -30.15 0.02 9.18
N ASN A 183 -28.84 0.08 9.42
CA ASN A 183 -27.99 -1.10 9.35
C ASN A 183 -28.31 -2.13 10.44
N ARG A 184 -28.71 -1.69 11.63
CA ARG A 184 -29.13 -2.58 12.72
C ARG A 184 -30.43 -3.29 12.35
N GLU A 185 -31.42 -2.55 11.88
CA GLU A 185 -32.70 -3.10 11.43
C GLU A 185 -32.51 -4.06 10.25
N ARG A 186 -31.62 -3.74 9.30
CA ARG A 186 -31.31 -4.64 8.18
C ARG A 186 -30.70 -5.95 8.66
N ARG A 187 -29.73 -5.90 9.59
CA ARG A 187 -29.13 -7.10 10.20
C ARG A 187 -30.16 -7.92 10.97
N GLU A 188 -31.06 -7.26 11.69
CA GLU A 188 -32.13 -7.94 12.43
C GLU A 188 -33.13 -8.62 11.48
N ARG A 189 -33.47 -8.00 10.33
CA ARG A 189 -34.30 -8.63 9.28
C ARG A 189 -33.58 -9.78 8.58
N GLU A 190 -32.30 -9.62 8.24
CA GLU A 190 -31.48 -10.69 7.66
C GLU A 190 -31.33 -11.88 8.62
N ALA A 191 -31.20 -11.62 9.93
CA ALA A 191 -31.12 -12.64 10.97
C ALA A 191 -32.47 -13.33 11.25
N ALA A 192 -33.60 -12.66 11.04
CA ALA A 192 -34.92 -13.23 11.24
C ALA A 192 -35.31 -14.27 10.18
N GLY A 193 -34.64 -14.28 9.01
CA GLY A 193 -34.91 -15.21 7.90
C GLY A 193 -36.31 -15.04 7.29
N PRO A 194 -36.56 -15.58 6.08
CA PRO A 194 -37.89 -15.52 5.49
C PRO A 194 -38.87 -16.36 6.33
N GLN A 195 -39.86 -15.70 6.95
CA GLN A 195 -40.98 -16.39 7.58
C GLN A 195 -41.70 -17.20 6.51
N SER A 196 -41.56 -18.52 6.61
CA SER A 196 -42.22 -19.51 5.74
C SER A 196 -43.69 -19.66 6.11
#